data_AF-A0A9D1VQF5-F1
#
_entry.id   AF-A0A9D1VQF5-F1
#
_cell.length_a   1.000
_cell.length_b   1.000
_cell.length_c   1.000
_cell.angle_alpha   90.00
_cell.angle_beta   90.00
_cell.angle_gamma   90.00
#
_symmetry.space_group_name_H-M   'P 1'
#
loop_
_entity.id
_entity.type
_entity.pdbx_description
1 polymer ?
#
loop_
_entity_poly.entity_id
_entity_poly.type
_entity_poly.pdbx_seq_one_letter_code
_entity_poly.pdbx_strand_id
1 'polypeptide(L)'
;MVTVKDIIDHIEQVAPPALQESYDNAGIQVGELSTPVTGVLLCLDVTEEIVDEAIALGANLIISHHPLLFKGLKRITGRSYIERVVMKALRGGIAIYAAHTNLDATLVNRHWAGMLGLVDVEILQPVTSML
;
A
#
# COMPACT_ATOMS: atom_id res chain seq x y z
N MET A 1 -14.90 -16.62 2.78
CA MET A 1 -14.44 -15.73 1.69
C MET A 1 -13.18 -15.03 2.18
N VAL A 2 -12.21 -14.83 1.31
CA VAL A 2 -11.00 -14.05 1.64
C VAL A 2 -11.40 -12.59 1.85
N THR A 3 -10.93 -11.99 2.93
CA THR A 3 -11.19 -10.59 3.30
C THR A 3 -9.98 -9.71 3.04
N VAL A 4 -10.17 -8.39 3.07
CA VAL A 4 -9.07 -7.42 2.98
C VAL A 4 -8.03 -7.67 4.07
N LYS A 5 -8.48 -8.01 5.30
CA LYS A 5 -7.58 -8.37 6.40
C LYS A 5 -6.68 -9.55 6.05
N ASP A 6 -7.24 -10.61 5.46
CA ASP A 6 -6.48 -11.82 5.15
C ASP A 6 -5.35 -11.54 4.14
N ILE A 7 -5.61 -10.66 3.16
CA ILE A 7 -4.59 -10.22 2.18
C ILE A 7 -3.52 -9.37 2.86
N ILE A 8 -3.91 -8.40 3.69
CA ILE A 8 -2.99 -7.52 4.40
C ILE A 8 -2.10 -8.31 5.36
N ASP A 9 -2.69 -9.20 6.16
CA ASP A 9 -1.95 -10.06 7.10
C ASP A 9 -0.87 -10.87 6.35
N HIS A 10 -1.15 -11.32 5.13
CA HIS A 10 -0.17 -12.06 4.33
C HIS A 10 0.97 -11.17 3.81
N ILE A 11 0.67 -9.94 3.38
CA ILE A 11 1.69 -8.97 2.96
C ILE A 11 2.58 -8.60 4.14
N GLU A 12 1.98 -8.38 5.31
CA GLU A 12 2.66 -7.97 6.54
C GLU A 12 3.53 -9.08 7.16
N GLN A 13 3.35 -10.35 6.77
CA GLN A 13 4.32 -11.41 7.10
C GLN A 13 5.66 -11.20 6.38
N VAL A 14 5.65 -10.58 5.20
CA VAL A 14 6.84 -10.34 4.39
C VAL A 14 7.39 -8.94 4.60
N ALA A 15 6.51 -7.95 4.73
CA ALA A 15 6.83 -6.56 5.01
C ALA A 15 6.15 -6.08 6.32
N PRO A 16 6.63 -6.51 7.49
CA PRO A 16 6.05 -6.11 8.78
C PRO A 16 5.91 -4.58 8.92
N PRO A 17 4.77 -4.06 9.42
CA PRO A 17 4.59 -2.63 9.63
C PRO A 17 5.65 -2.00 10.53
N ALA A 18 6.27 -2.78 11.42
CA ALA A 18 7.30 -2.31 12.32
C ALA A 18 8.67 -2.06 11.63
N LEU A 19 8.82 -2.45 10.36
CA LEU A 19 10.00 -2.10 9.54
C LEU A 19 9.84 -0.76 8.82
N GLN A 20 8.67 -0.11 8.89
CA GLN A 20 8.49 1.19 8.27
C GLN A 20 9.28 2.27 9.02
N GLU A 21 9.74 3.28 8.28
CA GLU A 21 10.40 4.45 8.83
C GLU A 21 9.46 5.27 9.73
N SER A 22 10.03 5.98 10.69
CA SER A 22 9.25 6.78 11.67
C SER A 22 8.35 7.87 11.07
N TYR A 23 8.64 8.31 9.85
CA TYR A 23 7.87 9.32 9.13
C TYR A 23 6.85 8.71 8.16
N ASP A 24 6.86 7.39 7.98
CA ASP A 24 6.06 6.70 6.99
C ASP A 24 4.58 6.56 7.44
N ASN A 25 3.72 6.20 6.48
CA ASN A 25 2.33 5.88 6.72
C ASN A 25 1.88 4.66 5.87
N ALA A 26 2.63 3.57 5.98
CA ALA A 26 2.26 2.28 5.41
C ALA A 26 1.10 1.64 6.20
N GLY A 27 0.32 0.79 5.54
CA GLY A 27 -0.86 0.15 6.11
C GLY A 27 -2.16 0.46 5.36
N ILE A 28 -3.29 0.05 5.95
CA ILE A 28 -4.62 0.35 5.43
C ILE A 28 -4.90 1.85 5.55
N GLN A 29 -5.28 2.50 4.45
CA GLN A 29 -5.53 3.94 4.38
C GLN A 29 -6.99 4.29 4.16
N VAL A 30 -7.71 3.45 3.41
CA VAL A 30 -9.14 3.62 3.09
C VAL A 30 -9.81 2.25 3.09
N GLY A 31 -11.05 2.16 3.59
CA GLY A 31 -11.88 0.96 3.53
C GLY A 31 -11.91 0.13 4.83
N GLU A 32 -12.62 -0.99 4.79
CA GLU A 32 -12.88 -1.85 5.95
C GLU A 32 -12.19 -3.22 5.81
N LEU A 33 -11.43 -3.62 6.82
CA LEU A 33 -10.67 -4.89 6.83
C LEU A 33 -11.56 -6.14 6.68
N SER A 34 -12.80 -6.09 7.14
CA SER A 34 -13.76 -7.21 7.05
C SER A 34 -14.37 -7.40 5.67
N THR A 35 -14.12 -6.50 4.72
CA THR A 35 -14.71 -6.55 3.37
C THR A 35 -14.21 -7.79 2.62
N PRO A 36 -15.10 -8.65 2.07
CA PRO A 36 -14.70 -9.73 1.17
C PRO A 36 -14.05 -9.17 -0.10
N VAL A 37 -12.90 -9.72 -0.50
CA VAL A 37 -12.17 -9.26 -1.68
C VAL A 37 -12.76 -9.89 -2.95
N THR A 38 -13.07 -9.05 -3.94
CA THR A 38 -13.53 -9.46 -5.28
C THR A 38 -12.41 -9.41 -6.32
N GLY A 39 -11.40 -8.58 -6.09
CA GLY A 39 -10.22 -8.45 -6.93
C GLY A 39 -9.23 -7.46 -6.33
N VAL A 40 -7.97 -7.58 -6.74
CA VAL A 40 -6.86 -6.76 -6.24
C VAL A 40 -6.16 -6.09 -7.41
N LEU A 41 -5.96 -4.78 -7.33
CA LEU A 41 -5.14 -4.01 -8.27
C LEU A 41 -3.83 -3.57 -7.58
N LEU A 42 -2.70 -3.87 -8.18
CA LEU A 42 -1.38 -3.43 -7.70
C LEU A 42 -0.95 -2.18 -8.46
N CYS A 43 -0.46 -1.16 -7.76
CA CYS A 43 0.08 0.05 -8.40
C CYS A 43 1.26 0.65 -7.63
N LEU A 44 1.95 1.62 -8.25
CA LEU A 44 2.94 2.43 -7.55
C LEU A 44 2.24 3.56 -6.78
N ASP A 45 1.51 4.40 -7.50
CA ASP A 45 0.75 5.55 -6.99
C ASP A 45 -0.74 5.32 -7.15
N VAL A 46 -1.55 5.78 -6.19
CA VAL A 46 -3.01 5.78 -6.32
C VAL A 46 -3.48 7.11 -6.88
N THR A 47 -3.89 7.10 -8.14
CA THR A 47 -4.50 8.25 -8.81
C THR A 47 -6.01 8.05 -9.01
N GLU A 48 -6.70 9.07 -9.52
CA GLU A 48 -8.13 8.97 -9.82
C GLU A 48 -8.41 7.93 -10.91
N GLU A 49 -7.49 7.78 -11.85
CA GLU A 49 -7.52 6.81 -12.96
C GLU A 49 -7.30 5.39 -12.48
N ILE A 50 -6.42 5.17 -11.49
CA ILE A 50 -6.21 3.85 -10.88
C ILE A 50 -7.47 3.39 -10.14
N VAL A 51 -8.20 4.30 -9.49
CA VAL A 51 -9.49 3.97 -8.89
C VAL A 51 -10.52 3.62 -9.97
N ASP A 52 -10.56 4.37 -11.08
CA ASP A 52 -11.45 4.04 -12.21
C ASP A 52 -11.11 2.67 -12.83
N GLU A 53 -9.83 2.34 -12.96
CA GLU A 53 -9.35 1.04 -13.41
C GLU A 53 -9.80 -0.09 -12.48
N ALA A 54 -9.62 0.08 -11.16
CA ALA A 54 -10.07 -0.91 -10.17
C ALA A 54 -11.59 -1.14 -10.28
N ILE A 55 -12.39 -0.08 -10.42
CA ILE A 55 -13.85 -0.17 -10.63
C ILE A 55 -14.15 -0.94 -11.92
N ALA A 56 -13.49 -0.59 -13.03
CA ALA A 56 -13.71 -1.23 -14.33
C ALA A 56 -13.36 -2.73 -14.31
N LEU A 57 -12.35 -3.13 -13.54
CA LEU A 57 -11.92 -4.51 -13.34
C LEU A 57 -12.76 -5.27 -12.30
N GLY A 58 -13.65 -4.59 -11.57
CA GLY A 58 -14.39 -5.18 -10.44
C GLY A 58 -13.50 -5.51 -9.23
N ALA A 59 -12.32 -4.90 -9.15
CA ALA A 59 -11.42 -5.00 -8.01
C ALA A 59 -11.86 -4.04 -6.89
N ASN A 60 -11.86 -4.53 -5.66
CA ASN A 60 -12.27 -3.75 -4.48
C ASN A 60 -11.16 -3.59 -3.44
N LEU A 61 -9.92 -3.92 -3.81
CA LEU A 61 -8.71 -3.63 -3.04
C LEU A 61 -7.62 -3.11 -3.99
N ILE A 62 -7.08 -1.93 -3.69
CA ILE A 62 -5.87 -1.40 -4.30
C ILE A 62 -4.73 -1.57 -3.31
N ILE A 63 -3.61 -2.12 -3.76
CA ILE A 63 -2.35 -2.16 -3.02
C ILE A 63 -1.36 -1.27 -3.75
N SER A 64 -0.94 -0.20 -3.11
CA SER A 64 0.06 0.72 -3.64
C SER A 64 1.40 0.57 -2.93
N HIS A 65 2.48 0.94 -3.62
CA HIS A 65 3.76 1.14 -2.94
C HIS A 65 3.78 2.48 -2.21
N HIS A 66 3.45 3.58 -2.91
CA HIS A 66 3.42 4.90 -2.30
C HIS A 66 2.13 5.11 -1.51
N PRO A 67 2.19 5.61 -0.26
CA PRO A 67 1.00 5.90 0.53
C PRO A 67 0.22 7.07 -0.08
N LEU A 68 -1.05 6.86 -0.43
CA LEU A 68 -1.97 7.93 -0.84
C LEU A 68 -2.11 9.00 0.27
N LEU A 69 -2.33 8.53 1.50
CA LEU A 69 -2.45 9.40 2.69
C LEU A 69 -1.10 9.57 3.39
N PHE A 70 -0.07 10.12 2.73
CA PHE A 70 1.22 10.35 3.42
C PHE A 70 1.13 11.34 4.59
N LYS A 71 0.16 12.26 4.54
CA LYS A 71 -0.21 13.15 5.67
C LYS A 71 -1.71 13.05 5.90
N GLY A 72 -2.12 13.14 7.17
CA GLY A 72 -3.54 13.10 7.54
C GLY A 72 -4.36 14.21 6.89
N LEU A 73 -5.55 13.86 6.40
CA LEU A 73 -6.51 14.81 5.84
C LEU A 73 -7.30 15.49 6.96
N LYS A 74 -7.36 16.82 6.96
CA LYS A 74 -8.19 17.60 7.90
C LYS A 74 -9.64 17.78 7.43
N ARG A 75 -9.87 17.69 6.12
CA ARG A 75 -11.17 17.84 5.45
C ARG A 75 -11.19 16.99 4.19
N ILE A 76 -12.37 16.52 3.80
CA ILE A 76 -12.60 15.78 2.57
C ILE A 76 -13.71 16.50 1.80
N THR A 77 -13.31 17.43 0.93
CA THR A 77 -14.21 18.26 0.12
C THR A 77 -13.96 18.11 -1.38
N GLY A 78 -13.03 17.23 -1.76
CA GLY A 78 -12.61 17.02 -3.15
C GLY A 78 -11.71 18.12 -3.70
N ARG A 79 -11.11 18.94 -2.81
CA ARG A 79 -10.30 20.10 -3.24
C ARG A 79 -8.96 19.64 -3.80
N SER A 80 -8.29 18.73 -3.10
CA SER A 80 -7.06 18.08 -3.58
C SER A 80 -7.36 16.78 -4.31
N TYR A 81 -6.41 16.31 -5.13
CA TYR A 81 -6.55 15.01 -5.81
C TYR A 81 -6.65 13.87 -4.79
N ILE A 82 -5.87 13.92 -3.69
CA ILE A 82 -5.92 12.93 -2.61
C ILE A 82 -7.34 12.81 -2.05
N GLU A 83 -7.99 13.94 -1.74
CA GLU A 83 -9.38 13.93 -1.27
C GLU A 83 -10.33 13.34 -2.32
N ARG A 84 -10.16 13.67 -3.61
CA ARG A 84 -11.00 13.11 -4.68
C ARG A 84 -10.80 11.61 -4.83
N VAL A 85 -9.57 11.11 -4.75
CA VAL A 85 -9.25 9.68 -4.75
C VAL A 85 -9.92 8.98 -3.57
N VAL A 86 -9.79 9.50 -2.34
CA VAL A 86 -10.46 8.94 -1.15
C VAL A 86 -11.98 8.91 -1.34
N MET A 87 -12.58 10.03 -1.79
CA MET A 87 -14.03 10.09 -2.03
C MET A 87 -14.48 9.10 -3.10
N LYS A 88 -13.70 8.94 -4.17
CA LYS A 88 -14.00 8.01 -5.27
C LYS A 88 -13.88 6.56 -4.80
N ALA A 89 -12.81 6.21 -4.09
CA ALA A 89 -12.60 4.88 -3.53
C ALA A 89 -13.72 4.48 -2.57
N LEU A 90 -14.09 5.36 -1.64
CA LEU A 90 -15.20 5.10 -0.71
C LEU A 90 -16.54 4.90 -1.44
N ARG A 91 -16.84 5.71 -2.45
CA ARG A 91 -18.06 5.56 -3.27
C ARG A 91 -18.06 4.29 -4.11
N GLY A 92 -16.88 3.86 -4.57
CA GLY A 92 -16.69 2.62 -5.33
C GLY A 92 -16.60 1.37 -4.47
N GLY A 93 -16.61 1.50 -3.13
CA GLY A 93 -16.41 0.37 -2.21
C GLY A 93 -15.00 -0.23 -2.29
N ILE A 94 -14.00 0.58 -2.60
CA ILE A 94 -12.60 0.16 -2.77
C ILE A 94 -11.80 0.47 -1.50
N ALA A 95 -11.12 -0.56 -0.99
CA ALA A 95 -10.10 -0.41 0.04
C ALA A 95 -8.74 -0.05 -0.59
N ILE A 96 -7.91 0.72 0.13
CA ILE A 96 -6.56 1.11 -0.29
C ILE A 96 -5.58 0.79 0.82
N TYR A 97 -4.58 -0.04 0.52
CA TYR A 97 -3.48 -0.40 1.39
C TYR A 97 -2.15 0.05 0.77
N ALA A 98 -1.22 0.56 1.59
CA ALA A 98 0.11 0.98 1.15
C ALA A 98 1.21 0.12 1.77
N ALA A 99 2.10 -0.44 0.95
CA ALA A 99 3.33 -1.12 1.35
C ALA A 99 4.55 -0.31 0.87
N HIS A 100 5.07 0.55 1.74
CA HIS A 100 6.06 1.57 1.38
C HIS A 100 7.44 1.21 1.92
N THR A 101 7.94 1.92 2.93
CA THR A 101 9.32 1.71 3.43
C THR A 101 9.50 0.35 4.10
N ASN A 102 8.43 -0.24 4.66
CA ASN A 102 8.45 -1.63 5.16
C ASN A 102 8.72 -2.64 4.04
N LEU A 103 8.26 -2.38 2.82
CA LEU A 103 8.54 -3.21 1.65
C LEU A 103 9.95 -2.94 1.10
N ASP A 104 10.42 -1.70 1.16
CA ASP A 104 11.79 -1.34 0.80
C ASP A 104 12.84 -2.02 1.69
N ALA A 105 12.56 -2.08 2.99
CA ALA A 105 13.40 -2.73 3.99
C ALA A 105 13.51 -4.25 3.80
N THR A 106 12.65 -4.85 2.96
CA THR A 106 12.53 -6.31 2.83
C THR A 106 12.84 -6.80 1.42
N LEU A 107 12.04 -6.40 0.42
CA LEU A 107 12.03 -7.01 -0.91
C LEU A 107 12.52 -6.07 -2.02
N VAL A 108 12.11 -4.80 -2.04
CA VAL A 108 12.30 -3.93 -3.22
C VAL A 108 13.78 -3.81 -3.58
N ASN A 109 14.62 -3.46 -2.62
CA ASN A 109 16.05 -3.28 -2.84
C ASN A 109 16.76 -4.60 -3.24
N ARG A 110 16.31 -5.74 -2.71
CA ARG A 110 16.84 -7.06 -3.12
C ARG A 110 16.48 -7.39 -4.55
N HIS A 111 15.26 -7.05 -4.99
CA HIS A 111 14.83 -7.23 -6.37
C HIS A 111 15.67 -6.39 -7.33
N TRP A 112 15.87 -5.11 -7.01
CA TRP A 112 16.73 -4.23 -7.81
C TRP A 112 18.16 -4.72 -7.89
N ALA A 113 18.75 -5.14 -6.77
CA ALA A 113 20.09 -5.72 -6.74
C ALA A 113 20.20 -6.94 -7.68
N GLY A 114 19.21 -7.84 -7.64
CA GLY A 114 19.16 -9.00 -8.53
C GLY A 114 19.04 -8.60 -10.01
N MET A 115 18.18 -7.63 -10.34
CA MET A 115 18.03 -7.12 -11.71
C MET A 115 19.31 -6.47 -12.25
N LEU A 116 20.10 -5.83 -11.38
CA LEU A 116 21.39 -5.23 -11.72
C LEU A 116 22.54 -6.26 -11.75
N GLY A 117 22.27 -7.52 -11.41
CA GLY A 117 23.30 -8.57 -11.37
C GLY A 117 24.29 -8.41 -10.22
N LEU A 118 23.91 -7.69 -9.16
CA LEU A 118 24.74 -7.55 -7.97
C LEU A 118 24.79 -8.89 -7.20
N VAL A 119 25.97 -9.22 -6.70
CA VAL A 119 26.24 -10.41 -5.89
C VAL A 119 26.70 -9.99 -4.50
N ASP A 120 26.60 -10.89 -3.52
CA ASP A 120 27.03 -10.67 -2.13
C ASP A 120 26.42 -9.40 -1.51
N VAL A 121 25.14 -9.14 -1.79
CA VAL A 121 24.44 -7.97 -1.27
C VAL A 121 24.03 -8.14 0.19
N GLU A 122 24.26 -7.09 0.96
CA GLU A 122 23.95 -7.03 2.38
C GLU A 122 22.98 -5.87 2.68
N ILE A 123 22.36 -5.89 3.85
CA ILE A 123 21.52 -4.78 4.31
C ILE A 123 22.42 -3.57 4.60
N LEU A 124 22.17 -2.47 3.91
CA LEU A 124 22.93 -1.23 4.06
C LEU A 124 22.70 -0.56 5.43
N GLN A 125 21.44 -0.51 5.87
CA GLN A 125 21.04 0.11 7.13
C GLN A 125 20.06 -0.80 7.88
N PRO A 126 20.52 -1.57 8.88
CA PRO A 126 19.65 -2.43 9.67
C PRO A 126 18.67 -1.62 10.54
N VAL A 127 17.44 -2.09 10.66
CA VAL A 127 16.44 -1.51 11.56
C VAL A 127 16.77 -1.91 13.00
N THR A 128 17.25 -0.97 13.81
CA THR A 128 17.76 -1.22 15.17
C THR A 128 16.68 -1.42 16.22
N SER A 129 15.42 -1.09 15.92
CA SER A 129 14.30 -1.13 16.87
C SER A 129 13.70 -2.52 17.12
N MET A 130 14.25 -3.58 16.50
CA MET A 130 13.77 -4.96 16.64
C MET A 130 14.74 -5.91 17.36
N LEU A 131 15.74 -5.38 18.08
CA LEU A 131 16.59 -6.14 18.99
C LEU A 131 16.09 -6.07 20.44
#